data_AF-A0A1L9AXI0-F1
#
_entry.id   AF-A0A1L9AXI0-F1
#
_cell.length_a   1.000
_cell.length_b   1.000
_cell.length_c   1.000
_cell.angle_alpha   90.00
_cell.angle_beta   90.00
_cell.angle_gamma   90.00
#
_symmetry.space_group_name_H-M   'P 1'
#
loop_
_entity.id
_entity.type
_entity.pdbx_description
1 polymer ?
#
loop_
_entity_poly.entity_id
_entity_poly.type
_entity_poly.pdbx_seq_one_letter_code
_entity_poly.pdbx_strand_id
1 'polypeptide(L)'
;MFVGVARLTLQIPESGSLKAKRQVLRRVTDRLKARFNVAVAEVDDQDLWQKATLGLSVVGNDRRHVDEQMEKVIHFVEEMYVAPLLSRQTEIMGFGDTLYTPPRSTSAARDEEDEEAGDLEGDEDEAGPEADLEELIAGMGRGDRSMAEAEGMVDWARRPGKRESGLTSVAPERRGSLSDDDIRARARSLRNPREWEKK
;
A
#
# COMPACT_ATOMS: atom_id res chain seq x y z
N MET A 1 -2.70 -7.55 -5.25
CA MET A 1 -1.96 -7.37 -3.97
C MET A 1 -2.62 -6.26 -3.19
N PHE A 2 -2.64 -6.32 -1.86
CA PHE A 2 -3.16 -5.24 -1.01
C PHE A 2 -2.10 -4.77 -0.04
N VAL A 3 -2.02 -3.46 0.15
CA VAL A 3 -1.16 -2.82 1.15
C VAL A 3 -2.05 -2.00 2.06
N GLY A 4 -2.09 -2.37 3.34
CA GLY A 4 -2.68 -1.58 4.40
C GLY A 4 -1.62 -0.67 4.98
N VAL A 5 -1.94 0.61 5.14
CA VAL A 5 -1.12 1.58 5.85
C VAL A 5 -1.94 2.19 6.98
N ALA A 6 -1.30 2.42 8.12
CA ALA A 6 -1.92 3.20 9.18
C ALA A 6 -0.95 4.22 9.76
N ARG A 7 -1.53 5.32 10.25
CA ARG A 7 -0.86 6.35 11.01
C ARG A 7 -1.50 6.42 12.39
N LEU A 8 -0.69 6.19 13.42
CA LEU A 8 -1.10 6.19 14.81
C LEU A 8 -0.39 7.33 15.54
N THR A 9 -1.15 8.20 16.19
CA THR A 9 -0.58 9.26 17.03
C THR A 9 -0.65 8.84 18.48
N LEU A 10 0.49 8.77 19.15
CA LEU A 10 0.63 8.40 20.55
C LEU A 10 0.98 9.62 21.42
N GLN A 11 0.39 9.70 22.60
CA GLN A 11 0.78 10.63 23.65
C GLN A 11 1.77 9.95 24.60
N ILE A 12 2.86 10.63 24.95
CA ILE A 12 3.88 10.12 25.87
C ILE A 12 4.05 11.12 27.03
N PRO A 13 3.06 11.24 27.93
CA PRO A 13 3.01 12.32 28.92
C PRO A 13 4.20 12.28 29.90
N GLU A 14 4.68 11.09 30.24
CA GLU A 14 5.79 10.88 31.19
C GLU A 14 7.18 11.15 30.60
N SER A 15 7.28 11.40 29.29
CA SER A 15 8.56 11.63 28.64
C SER A 15 9.04 13.07 28.89
N GLY A 16 10.21 13.19 29.53
CA GLY A 16 10.90 14.48 29.75
C GLY A 16 12.07 14.73 28.79
N SER A 17 12.30 13.87 27.79
CA SER A 17 13.39 14.06 26.82
C SER A 17 13.19 13.23 25.56
N LEU A 18 13.85 13.61 24.46
CA LEU A 18 13.86 12.84 23.21
C LEU A 18 14.41 11.41 23.41
N LYS A 19 15.37 11.22 24.32
CA LYS A 19 15.90 9.89 24.64
C LYS A 19 14.85 9.01 25.32
N ALA A 20 14.10 9.57 26.27
CA ALA A 20 13.02 8.86 26.95
C ALA A 20 11.93 8.44 25.94
N LYS A 21 11.50 9.36 25.07
CA LYS A 21 10.60 9.05 23.94
C LYS A 21 11.11 7.89 23.09
N ARG A 22 12.37 7.92 22.64
CA ARG A 22 12.96 6.83 21.83
C ARG A 22 12.92 5.48 22.56
N GLN A 23 13.10 5.47 23.87
CA GLN A 23 12.99 4.23 24.67
C GLN A 23 11.55 3.69 24.69
N VAL A 24 10.56 4.57 24.86
CA VAL A 24 9.13 4.19 24.81
C VAL A 24 8.77 3.64 23.43
N LEU A 25 9.12 4.36 22.36
CA LEU A 25 8.83 3.92 20.99
C LEU A 25 9.53 2.63 20.62
N ARG A 26 10.77 2.43 21.07
CA ARG A 26 11.48 1.16 20.88
C ARG A 26 10.73 -0.01 21.52
N ARG A 27 10.21 0.14 22.75
CA ARG A 27 9.41 -0.92 23.39
C ARG A 27 8.15 -1.26 22.58
N VAL A 28 7.44 -0.26 22.06
CA VAL A 28 6.24 -0.45 21.24
C VAL A 28 6.60 -1.15 19.93
N THR A 29 7.58 -0.61 19.19
CA THR A 29 7.98 -1.11 17.88
C THR A 29 8.61 -2.52 17.94
N ASP A 30 9.43 -2.81 18.95
CA ASP A 30 10.03 -4.14 19.14
C ASP A 30 8.94 -5.20 19.40
N ARG A 31 7.95 -4.88 20.25
CA ARG A 31 6.82 -5.79 20.54
C ARG A 31 5.93 -6.01 19.32
N LEU A 32 5.67 -4.96 18.54
CA LEU A 32 4.91 -5.06 17.30
C LEU A 32 5.59 -5.99 16.29
N LYS A 33 6.89 -5.77 16.05
CA LYS A 33 7.68 -6.60 15.12
C LYS A 33 7.83 -8.05 15.58
N ALA A 34 7.84 -8.29 16.90
CA ALA A 34 7.92 -9.63 17.46
C ALA A 34 6.61 -10.42 17.31
N ARG A 35 5.45 -9.74 17.35
CA ARG A 35 4.13 -10.37 17.33
C ARG A 35 3.51 -10.45 15.93
N PHE A 36 3.79 -9.45 15.09
CA PHE A 36 3.16 -9.30 13.78
C PHE A 36 4.20 -9.11 12.69
N ASN A 37 3.88 -9.59 11.49
CA ASN A 37 4.66 -9.30 10.29
C ASN A 37 4.29 -7.91 9.75
N VAL A 38 4.76 -6.87 10.44
CA VAL A 38 4.42 -5.46 10.15
C VAL A 38 5.68 -4.62 10.02
N ALA A 39 5.72 -3.73 9.03
CA ALA A 39 6.72 -2.67 9.01
C ALA A 39 6.22 -1.51 9.86
N VAL A 40 7.05 -0.98 10.75
CA VAL A 40 6.69 0.13 11.64
C VAL A 40 7.86 1.08 11.80
N ALA A 41 7.57 2.39 11.77
CA ALA A 41 8.52 3.46 11.94
C ALA A 41 7.87 4.70 12.58
N GLU A 42 8.67 5.54 13.22
CA GLU A 42 8.25 6.90 13.56
C GLU A 42 8.32 7.76 12.29
N VAL A 43 7.24 8.47 11.97
CA VAL A 43 7.11 9.21 10.69
C VAL A 43 6.89 10.70 10.89
N ASP A 44 6.48 11.15 12.07
CA ASP A 44 6.23 12.58 12.36
C ASP A 44 6.40 12.90 13.86
N ASP A 45 6.36 14.18 14.22
CA ASP A 45 6.52 14.73 15.58
C ASP A 45 7.87 14.41 16.25
N GLN A 46 8.93 14.16 15.48
CA GLN A 46 10.23 13.67 16.00
C GLN A 46 10.87 14.60 17.04
N ASP A 47 10.64 15.91 16.94
CA ASP A 47 11.16 16.93 17.85
C ASP A 47 10.31 17.12 19.12
N LEU A 48 9.10 16.54 19.16
CA LEU A 48 8.23 16.56 20.34
C LEU A 48 8.47 15.30 21.17
N TRP A 49 8.87 15.43 22.43
CA TRP A 49 9.08 14.26 23.28
C TRP A 49 7.79 13.71 23.92
N GLN A 50 6.72 14.51 23.98
CA GLN A 50 5.41 14.11 24.55
C GLN A 50 4.42 13.58 23.52
N LYS A 51 4.81 13.57 22.24
CA LYS A 51 3.98 13.13 21.13
C LYS A 51 4.82 12.34 20.15
N ALA A 52 4.25 11.29 19.57
CA ALA A 52 4.92 10.51 18.54
C ALA A 52 3.91 10.02 17.51
N THR A 53 4.28 10.10 16.24
CA THR A 53 3.44 9.55 15.17
C THR A 53 4.13 8.35 14.56
N LEU A 54 3.50 7.19 14.69
CA LEU A 54 3.93 5.92 14.11
C LEU A 54 3.23 5.68 12.77
N GLY A 55 4.00 5.33 11.76
CA GLY A 55 3.52 4.74 10.52
C GLY A 55 3.69 3.23 10.58
N LEU A 56 2.68 2.49 10.14
CA LEU A 56 2.73 1.03 10.01
C LEU A 56 2.17 0.58 8.67
N SER A 57 2.69 -0.54 8.16
CA SER A 57 2.19 -1.14 6.92
C SER A 57 2.15 -2.66 6.99
N VAL A 58 1.08 -3.23 6.43
CA VAL A 58 0.85 -4.66 6.27
C VAL A 58 0.59 -4.95 4.79
N VAL A 59 1.17 -6.04 4.27
CA VAL A 59 0.98 -6.45 2.88
C VAL A 59 0.35 -7.85 2.86
N GLY A 60 -0.62 -8.05 1.98
CA GLY A 60 -1.29 -9.33 1.83
C GLY A 60 -1.84 -9.55 0.41
N ASN A 61 -2.27 -10.78 0.16
CA ASN A 61 -2.96 -11.17 -1.07
C ASN A 61 -4.47 -10.90 -1.04
N ASP A 62 -5.07 -10.87 0.16
CA ASP A 62 -6.49 -10.62 0.41
C ASP A 62 -6.71 -9.35 1.25
N ARG A 63 -7.75 -8.57 0.89
CA ARG A 63 -8.08 -7.32 1.58
C ARG A 63 -8.57 -7.57 2.99
N ARG A 64 -9.44 -8.58 3.20
CA ARG A 64 -9.99 -8.88 4.53
C ARG A 64 -8.88 -9.29 5.49
N HIS A 65 -7.96 -10.13 5.03
CA HIS A 65 -6.77 -10.48 5.79
C HIS A 65 -5.95 -9.24 6.21
N VAL A 66 -5.68 -8.31 5.29
CA VAL A 66 -4.92 -7.09 5.60
C VAL A 66 -5.65 -6.21 6.62
N ASP A 67 -6.96 -6.02 6.44
CA ASP A 67 -7.80 -5.23 7.34
C ASP A 67 -7.83 -5.82 8.76
N GLU A 68 -8.07 -7.14 8.86
CA GLU A 68 -8.04 -7.85 10.14
C GLU A 68 -6.68 -7.76 10.83
N GLN A 69 -5.57 -7.87 10.07
CA GLN A 69 -4.23 -7.74 10.65
C GLN A 69 -3.97 -6.32 11.14
N MET A 70 -4.41 -5.30 10.42
CA MET A 70 -4.30 -3.91 10.87
C MET A 70 -5.08 -3.67 12.15
N GLU A 71 -6.33 -4.14 12.24
CA GLU A 71 -7.14 -3.94 13.45
C GLU A 71 -6.52 -4.68 14.65
N LYS A 72 -6.00 -5.90 14.46
CA LYS A 72 -5.27 -6.64 15.50
C LYS A 72 -4.03 -5.88 15.98
N VAL A 73 -3.29 -5.26 15.06
CA VAL A 73 -2.12 -4.44 15.39
C VAL A 73 -2.52 -3.20 16.18
N ILE A 74 -3.54 -2.47 15.75
CA ILE A 74 -4.01 -1.25 16.42
C ILE A 74 -4.52 -1.58 17.82
N HIS A 75 -5.35 -2.61 17.95
CA HIS A 75 -5.87 -3.05 19.24
C HIS A 75 -4.75 -3.47 20.19
N PHE A 76 -3.72 -4.15 19.68
CA PHE A 76 -2.56 -4.52 20.49
C PHE A 76 -1.77 -3.29 20.98
N VAL A 77 -1.69 -2.21 20.21
CA VAL A 77 -1.07 -0.95 20.66
C VAL A 77 -1.85 -0.34 21.82
N GLU A 78 -3.18 -0.34 21.75
CA GLU A 78 -4.06 0.15 22.82
C GLU A 78 -3.93 -0.70 24.09
N GLU A 79 -3.96 -2.03 23.96
CA GLU A 79 -3.88 -2.98 25.08
C GLU A 79 -2.53 -2.94 25.81
N MET A 80 -1.45 -2.51 25.14
CA MET A 80 -0.14 -2.41 25.78
C MET A 80 -0.08 -1.34 26.89
N TYR A 81 -0.98 -0.34 26.89
CA TYR A 81 -1.00 0.80 27.82
C TYR A 81 0.36 1.52 28.00
N VAL A 82 1.27 1.39 27.03
CA VAL A 82 2.60 2.03 27.08
C VAL A 82 2.51 3.53 26.80
N ALA A 83 1.59 3.92 25.91
CA ALA A 83 1.33 5.30 25.52
C ALA A 83 -0.12 5.40 25.03
N PRO A 84 -0.94 6.36 25.53
CA PRO A 84 -2.29 6.55 25.03
C PRO A 84 -2.34 6.84 23.52
N LEU A 85 -3.27 6.19 22.82
CA LEU A 85 -3.56 6.46 21.41
C LEU A 85 -4.48 7.69 21.31
N LEU A 86 -4.03 8.72 20.59
CA LEU A 86 -4.79 9.96 20.37
C LEU A 86 -5.60 9.93 19.08
N SER A 87 -5.04 9.40 18.01
CA SER A 87 -5.71 9.30 16.72
C SER A 87 -5.17 8.14 15.90
N ARG A 88 -6.06 7.58 15.08
CA ARG A 88 -5.73 6.54 14.08
C ARG A 88 -6.28 6.93 12.73
N GLN A 89 -5.49 6.74 11.69
CA GLN A 89 -5.90 6.83 10.29
C GLN A 89 -5.45 5.56 9.60
N THR A 90 -6.34 4.93 8.83
CA THR A 90 -6.06 3.68 8.11
C THR A 90 -6.47 3.82 6.66
N GLU A 91 -5.70 3.20 5.77
CA GLU A 91 -6.00 3.15 4.34
C GLU A 91 -5.54 1.81 3.79
N ILE A 92 -6.34 1.22 2.89
CA ILE A 92 -5.98 -0.01 2.18
C ILE A 92 -6.00 0.24 0.69
N MET A 93 -4.82 0.14 0.09
CA MET A 93 -4.59 0.30 -1.34
C MET A 93 -4.51 -1.07 -2.01
N GLY A 94 -5.29 -1.25 -3.08
CA GLY A 94 -5.16 -2.39 -3.99
C GLY A 94 -4.12 -2.08 -5.06
N PHE A 95 -3.23 -3.04 -5.32
CA PHE A 95 -2.23 -2.99 -6.38
C PHE A 95 -2.53 -4.11 -7.39
N GLY A 96 -2.83 -3.73 -8.63
CA GLY A 96 -3.12 -4.61 -9.77
C GLY A 96 -4.06 -3.97 -10.80
N ASP A 97 -4.23 -4.63 -11.95
CA ASP A 97 -5.02 -4.12 -13.10
C ASP A 97 -6.54 -4.17 -12.88
N THR A 98 -7.00 -4.86 -11.84
CA THR A 98 -8.39 -4.88 -11.41
C THR A 98 -8.52 -3.96 -10.21
N LEU A 99 -9.06 -2.76 -10.43
CA LEU A 99 -9.45 -1.88 -9.33
C LEU A 99 -10.40 -2.66 -8.43
N TYR A 100 -10.04 -2.80 -7.15
CA TYR A 100 -10.91 -3.41 -6.17
C TYR A 100 -12.14 -2.52 -6.01
N THR A 101 -13.24 -2.89 -6.66
CA THR A 101 -14.56 -2.35 -6.34
C THR A 101 -15.00 -3.05 -5.06
N PRO A 102 -15.18 -2.33 -3.93
CA PRO A 102 -15.80 -2.93 -2.77
C PRO A 102 -17.16 -3.48 -3.21
N PRO A 103 -17.56 -4.69 -2.76
CA PRO A 103 -18.89 -5.19 -3.05
C PRO A 103 -19.86 -4.11 -2.58
N ARG A 104 -20.68 -3.58 -3.51
CA ARG A 104 -21.76 -2.66 -3.13
C ARG A 104 -22.53 -3.42 -2.05
N SER A 105 -22.64 -2.83 -0.86
CA SER A 105 -23.59 -3.33 0.13
C SER A 105 -24.91 -3.41 -0.61
N THR A 106 -25.39 -4.61 -0.87
CA THR A 106 -26.76 -4.79 -1.33
C THR A 106 -27.59 -4.16 -0.23
N SER A 107 -28.11 -2.95 -0.47
CA SER A 107 -29.27 -2.47 0.24
C SER A 107 -30.31 -3.54 -0.02
N ALA A 108 -30.44 -4.45 0.95
CA ALA A 108 -31.36 -5.55 0.89
C ALA A 108 -32.73 -4.96 0.52
N ALA A 109 -33.32 -5.62 -0.47
CA ALA A 109 -34.67 -5.44 -0.93
C ALA A 109 -35.59 -5.16 0.27
N ARG A 110 -36.40 -4.11 0.13
CA ARG A 110 -37.60 -3.98 0.93
C ARG A 110 -38.51 -5.11 0.50
N ASP A 111 -38.81 -6.02 1.43
CA ASP A 111 -39.95 -6.92 1.32
C ASP A 111 -41.23 -6.07 1.38
N GLU A 112 -41.94 -5.99 0.27
CA GLU A 112 -43.34 -5.54 0.22
C GLU A 112 -44.12 -6.65 -0.50
N GLU A 113 -44.74 -7.52 0.31
CA GLU A 113 -45.80 -8.43 -0.13
C GLU A 113 -47.13 -7.65 -0.17
N ASP A 114 -47.88 -7.92 -1.25
CA ASP A 114 -49.33 -7.79 -1.42
C ASP A 114 -50.00 -6.41 -1.31
N GLU A 115 -50.43 -5.87 -2.47
CA GLU A 115 -51.86 -5.55 -2.66
C GLU A 115 -52.23 -5.53 -4.16
N GLU A 116 -53.26 -6.30 -4.47
CA GLU A 116 -53.87 -6.59 -5.77
C GLU A 116 -54.86 -5.47 -6.16
N ALA A 117 -54.84 -4.98 -7.42
CA ALA A 117 -56.02 -4.69 -8.26
C ALA A 117 -55.74 -3.74 -9.43
N GLY A 118 -56.24 -4.09 -10.63
CA GLY A 118 -56.83 -3.11 -11.55
C GLY A 118 -56.30 -3.11 -12.98
N ASP A 119 -56.97 -3.85 -13.87
CA ASP A 119 -56.91 -3.74 -15.33
C ASP A 119 -57.17 -2.31 -15.85
N LEU A 120 -56.60 -1.96 -17.01
CA LEU A 120 -57.31 -1.39 -18.18
C LEU A 120 -56.34 -1.10 -19.36
N GLU A 121 -56.79 -1.48 -20.56
CA GLU A 121 -56.17 -1.34 -21.88
C GLU A 121 -56.18 0.13 -22.41
N GLY A 122 -55.30 0.43 -23.40
CA GLY A 122 -55.58 1.47 -24.42
C GLY A 122 -54.42 2.37 -24.87
N ASP A 123 -53.89 2.05 -26.06
CA ASP A 123 -53.47 2.90 -27.19
C ASP A 123 -52.39 4.01 -27.11
N GLU A 124 -51.32 3.74 -27.87
CA GLU A 124 -50.71 4.50 -28.97
C GLU A 124 -50.28 6.00 -28.82
N ASP A 125 -48.98 6.17 -29.07
CA ASP A 125 -48.29 7.20 -29.87
C ASP A 125 -47.66 8.47 -29.26
N GLU A 126 -46.40 8.64 -29.71
CA GLU A 126 -45.58 9.84 -29.91
C GLU A 126 -44.82 10.53 -28.75
N ALA A 127 -43.48 10.36 -28.81
CA ALA A 127 -42.46 11.41 -28.98
C ALA A 127 -41.36 11.54 -27.90
N GLY A 128 -40.11 11.29 -28.32
CA GLY A 128 -38.89 11.84 -27.71
C GLY A 128 -37.64 10.94 -27.82
N PRO A 129 -36.65 11.22 -28.70
CA PRO A 129 -35.43 10.43 -28.83
C PRO A 129 -34.29 11.03 -28.00
N GLU A 130 -34.20 10.75 -26.68
CA GLU A 130 -33.06 11.23 -25.87
C GLU A 130 -32.54 10.28 -24.77
N ALA A 131 -33.02 9.03 -24.66
CA ALA A 131 -32.65 8.15 -23.55
C ALA A 131 -31.69 6.98 -23.87
N ASP A 132 -31.13 6.90 -25.08
CA ASP A 132 -30.36 5.70 -25.51
C ASP A 132 -28.84 5.89 -25.56
N LEU A 133 -28.32 7.05 -25.18
CA LEU A 133 -26.86 7.30 -25.19
C LEU A 133 -26.17 6.71 -23.95
N GLU A 134 -26.84 6.67 -22.80
CA GLU A 134 -26.26 6.17 -21.54
C GLU A 134 -26.22 4.63 -21.48
N GLU A 135 -27.19 3.94 -22.12
CA GLU A 135 -27.21 2.47 -22.18
C GLU A 135 -26.17 1.92 -23.16
N LEU A 136 -25.89 2.64 -24.27
CA LEU A 136 -24.83 2.29 -25.22
C LEU A 136 -23.40 2.49 -24.65
N ILE A 137 -23.20 3.50 -23.79
CA ILE A 137 -21.91 3.74 -23.11
C ILE A 137 -21.67 2.73 -21.97
N ALA A 138 -22.73 2.24 -21.33
CA ALA A 138 -22.65 1.30 -20.21
C ALA A 138 -22.38 -0.16 -20.62
N GLY A 139 -22.50 -0.52 -21.91
CA GLY A 139 -22.25 -1.88 -22.42
C GLY A 139 -20.82 -2.18 -22.89
N MET A 140 -19.94 -1.18 -22.98
CA MET A 140 -18.62 -1.35 -23.62
C MET A 140 -17.50 -1.75 -22.65
N GLY A 141 -16.88 -2.90 -22.91
CA GLY A 141 -15.65 -3.35 -22.26
C GLY A 141 -14.46 -3.48 -23.21
N ARG A 142 -13.36 -2.80 -22.83
CA ARG A 142 -11.94 -2.89 -23.30
C ARG A 142 -11.61 -2.29 -24.67
N GLY A 143 -11.04 -1.07 -24.69
CA GLY A 143 -10.31 -0.56 -25.86
C GLY A 143 -10.11 0.96 -25.89
N ASP A 144 -11.20 1.73 -25.87
CA ASP A 144 -11.17 3.08 -26.47
C ASP A 144 -11.22 4.25 -25.48
N ARG A 145 -10.40 4.19 -24.43
CA ARG A 145 -9.97 5.41 -23.73
C ARG A 145 -8.47 5.58 -23.79
N SER A 146 -7.96 5.42 -25.01
CA SER A 146 -6.90 6.29 -25.51
C SER A 146 -7.50 7.66 -25.84
N MET A 147 -7.89 8.40 -24.79
CA MET A 147 -8.17 9.84 -24.87
C MET A 147 -6.91 10.67 -24.58
N ALA A 148 -5.76 10.00 -24.42
CA ALA A 148 -4.43 10.62 -24.53
C ALA A 148 -3.96 10.69 -26.01
N GLU A 149 -4.61 9.97 -26.94
CA GLU A 149 -4.41 10.13 -28.39
C GLU A 149 -5.09 11.40 -28.94
N ALA A 150 -6.13 11.91 -28.29
CA ALA A 150 -6.82 13.15 -28.69
C ALA A 150 -6.01 14.43 -28.40
N GLU A 151 -4.97 14.35 -27.57
CA GLU A 151 -4.02 15.46 -27.33
C GLU A 151 -2.77 15.41 -28.21
N GLY A 152 -2.70 14.51 -29.20
CA GLY A 152 -1.70 14.59 -30.28
C GLY A 152 -0.25 14.42 -29.82
N MET A 153 0.01 13.55 -28.85
CA MET A 153 1.37 13.33 -28.34
C MET A 153 1.74 11.85 -28.35
N VAL A 154 1.80 11.22 -29.54
CA VAL A 154 2.76 10.14 -29.90
C VAL A 154 2.54 9.70 -31.37
N ASP A 155 3.59 9.79 -32.20
CA ASP A 155 3.82 8.80 -33.26
C ASP A 155 5.21 8.17 -33.00
N TRP A 156 5.20 6.97 -32.43
CA TRP A 156 6.43 6.23 -32.09
C TRP A 156 6.74 5.12 -33.11
N ALA A 157 5.95 4.97 -34.19
CA ALA A 157 6.11 3.90 -35.18
C ALA A 157 6.98 4.27 -36.39
N ARG A 158 7.61 5.45 -36.41
CA ARG A 158 8.62 5.81 -37.41
C ARG A 158 9.85 6.45 -36.76
N ARG A 159 10.90 5.65 -36.55
CA ARG A 159 12.28 6.18 -36.49
C ARG A 159 13.05 5.75 -37.73
N PRO A 160 13.14 6.59 -38.78
CA PRO A 160 14.19 6.46 -39.77
C PRO A 160 15.44 7.20 -39.28
N GLY A 161 16.61 6.55 -39.38
CA GLY A 161 17.90 7.25 -39.37
C GLY A 161 18.93 6.71 -38.38
N LYS A 162 19.62 5.64 -38.80
CA LYS A 162 20.94 5.26 -38.31
C LYS A 162 21.88 6.47 -38.44
N ARG A 163 22.39 7.00 -37.32
CA ARG A 163 23.64 7.76 -37.31
C ARG A 163 24.55 7.15 -36.25
N GLU A 164 25.62 6.56 -36.75
CA GLU A 164 26.75 6.03 -35.98
C GLU A 164 27.40 7.17 -35.19
N SER A 165 27.59 6.96 -33.90
CA SER A 165 28.66 7.62 -33.15
C SER A 165 29.12 6.66 -32.05
N GLY A 166 30.40 6.32 -32.11
CA GLY A 166 31.00 5.26 -31.32
C GLY A 166 31.15 5.64 -29.85
N LEU A 167 30.81 4.70 -28.98
CA LEU A 167 31.53 4.47 -27.73
C LEU A 167 31.74 2.96 -27.61
N THR A 168 32.99 2.55 -27.71
CA THR A 168 33.44 1.19 -27.43
C THR A 168 33.20 0.87 -25.96
N SER A 169 32.29 -0.04 -25.66
CA SER A 169 32.23 -0.67 -24.34
C SER A 169 33.39 -1.67 -24.24
N VAL A 170 34.41 -1.32 -23.45
CA VAL A 170 35.47 -2.25 -23.08
C VAL A 170 34.89 -3.23 -22.07
N ALA A 171 34.92 -4.53 -22.40
CA ALA A 171 34.55 -5.61 -21.48
C ALA A 171 35.53 -5.66 -20.29
N PRO A 172 35.07 -5.92 -19.06
CA PRO A 172 35.98 -6.02 -17.92
C PRO A 172 36.83 -7.29 -18.04
N GLU A 173 38.15 -7.13 -17.98
CA GLU A 173 39.11 -8.22 -17.97
C GLU A 173 38.86 -9.18 -16.79
N ARG A 174 38.89 -10.49 -17.08
CA ARG A 174 38.83 -11.56 -16.08
C ARG A 174 40.05 -11.47 -15.16
N ARG A 175 39.88 -10.83 -14.01
CA ARG A 175 40.83 -10.97 -12.88
C ARG A 175 40.61 -12.37 -12.28
N GLY A 176 41.68 -13.15 -12.17
CA GLY A 176 41.66 -14.59 -11.86
C GLY A 176 40.73 -14.96 -10.70
N SER A 177 39.97 -16.04 -10.89
CA SER A 177 39.10 -16.63 -9.87
C SER A 177 39.94 -17.04 -8.66
N LEU A 178 39.75 -16.35 -7.53
CA LEU A 178 40.21 -16.82 -6.23
C LEU A 178 39.58 -18.18 -5.96
N SER A 179 40.36 -19.12 -5.44
CA SER A 179 39.84 -20.43 -5.07
C SER A 179 38.82 -20.29 -3.95
N ASP A 180 37.87 -21.23 -3.87
CA ASP A 180 36.83 -21.21 -2.82
C ASP A 180 37.43 -21.20 -1.40
N ASP A 181 38.63 -21.77 -1.23
CA ASP A 181 39.35 -21.74 0.03
C ASP A 181 39.95 -20.37 0.35
N ASP A 182 40.37 -19.59 -0.65
CA ASP A 182 40.83 -18.22 -0.46
C ASP A 182 39.67 -17.29 -0.05
N ILE A 183 38.50 -17.48 -0.66
CA ILE A 183 37.28 -16.74 -0.31
C ILE A 183 36.87 -17.06 1.13
N ARG A 184 36.92 -18.34 1.52
CA ARG A 184 36.56 -18.80 2.86
C ARG A 184 37.56 -18.34 3.93
N ALA A 185 38.85 -18.28 3.60
CA ALA A 185 39.88 -17.74 4.49
C ALA A 185 39.69 -16.22 4.72
N ARG A 186 39.37 -15.47 3.67
CA ARG A 186 39.11 -14.03 3.75
C ARG A 186 37.87 -13.73 4.58
N ALA A 187 36.80 -14.51 4.43
CA ALA A 187 35.60 -14.40 5.26
C ALA A 187 35.88 -14.65 6.75
N ARG A 188 36.78 -15.59 7.08
CA ARG A 188 37.19 -15.84 8.49
C ARG A 188 38.00 -14.69 9.07
N SER A 189 38.87 -14.04 8.28
CA SER A 189 39.66 -12.88 8.73
C SER A 189 38.84 -11.63 9.04
N LEU A 190 37.65 -11.50 8.44
CA LEU A 190 36.72 -10.38 8.70
C LEU A 190 35.85 -10.60 9.95
N ARG A 191 35.89 -11.79 10.54
CA ARG A 191 35.18 -12.11 11.79
C ARG A 191 36.06 -11.67 12.97
N ASN A 192 36.05 -10.37 13.25
CA ASN A 192 36.83 -9.74 14.31
C ASN A 192 36.45 -10.33 15.70
N PRO A 193 37.34 -11.02 16.43
CA PRO A 193 36.98 -11.73 17.66
C PRO A 193 36.92 -10.87 18.95
N ARG A 194 37.07 -9.54 18.91
CA ARG A 194 37.43 -8.76 20.13
C ARG A 194 36.69 -7.43 20.35
N GLU A 195 35.36 -7.42 20.19
CA GLU A 195 34.54 -6.22 20.45
C GLU A 195 33.69 -6.29 21.75
N TRP A 196 33.79 -7.35 22.56
CA TRP A 196 33.07 -7.43 23.86
C TRP A 196 33.96 -7.23 25.10
N GLU A 197 35.21 -6.82 24.91
CA GLU A 197 36.23 -6.72 25.98
C GLU A 197 36.76 -5.30 26.22
N LYS A 198 35.98 -4.26 25.88
CA LYS A 198 36.32 -2.86 26.22
C LYS A 198 35.24 -2.21 27.08
N LYS A 199 35.49 -2.33 28.40
CA LYS A 199 35.12 -1.48 29.55
C LYS A 199 33.79 -0.74 29.53
#